data_AF-A0A1Y3Z1S7-F1
#
_entry.id   AF-A0A1Y3Z1S7-F1
#
_cell.length_a   1.000
_cell.length_b   1.000
_cell.length_c   1.000
_cell.angle_alpha   90.00
_cell.angle_beta   90.00
_cell.angle_gamma   90.00
#
_symmetry.space_group_name_H-M   'P 1'
#
loop_
_entity.id
_entity.type
_entity.pdbx_description
1 polymer ?
#
loop_
_entity_poly.entity_id
_entity_poly.type
_entity_poly.pdbx_seq_one_letter_code
_entity_poly.pdbx_strand_id
1 'polypeptide(L)'
;MKLPAFSVVYKQDWFTRESYRTEGDVAESFLSQSYAGHFNERPYLRHRCFLYLTKTTRERTRRRSDFSTLCRGYILPKEITDWDAVVKFLEAVEQFERIMNDSGHVRMKRLRTEELVGTEDSPGLFEKYLALEMEDRPPVLQDICLDPERMRVGDKRLCLHVLSDTEDLPASVATDRRYERLSTDRSDCMLSFAAPVGLLLSCNHIYSQYVFIDDAQEILQQMEKTSRNMLSLSRYSRSNAVNHEWAEMFLDEAHTQGLLPVRCHCNVLAWADDGEELRRIKNDTGSQLALMGCVPRHNTVDPPRTLLVGHSRKCR
;
A
#
# COMPACT_ATOMS: atom_id res chain seq x y z
N MET A 1 -19.43 9.39 1.57
CA MET A 1 -19.29 8.45 0.45
C MET A 1 -18.81 7.12 1.01
N LYS A 2 -19.48 5.99 0.74
CA LYS A 2 -19.17 4.71 1.38
C LYS A 2 -19.14 3.61 0.33
N LEU A 3 -17.99 2.99 0.14
CA LEU A 3 -17.89 1.78 -0.67
C LEU A 3 -18.71 0.66 0.00
N PRO A 4 -19.37 -0.21 -0.79
CA PRO A 4 -20.17 -1.29 -0.24
C PRO A 4 -19.31 -2.29 0.53
N ALA A 5 -19.93 -3.07 1.42
CA ALA A 5 -19.23 -4.12 2.17
C ALA A 5 -18.57 -5.14 1.24
N PHE A 6 -17.48 -5.74 1.73
CA PHE A 6 -16.61 -6.64 0.98
C PHE A 6 -16.02 -5.94 -0.25
N SER A 7 -15.43 -4.76 -0.01
CA SER A 7 -14.64 -4.03 -1.00
C SER A 7 -13.20 -3.93 -0.51
N VAL A 8 -12.24 -3.97 -1.43
CA VAL A 8 -10.83 -3.79 -1.14
C VAL A 8 -10.36 -2.54 -1.87
N VAL A 9 -9.82 -1.59 -1.11
CA VAL A 9 -9.10 -0.44 -1.64
C VAL A 9 -7.63 -0.76 -1.56
N TYR A 10 -6.96 -0.74 -2.69
CA TYR A 10 -5.52 -0.97 -2.77
C TYR A 10 -4.86 0.24 -3.43
N LYS A 11 -4.05 0.97 -2.67
CA LYS A 11 -3.23 2.08 -3.15
C LYS A 11 -1.78 1.61 -3.27
N GLN A 12 -1.18 1.85 -4.42
CA GLN A 12 0.20 1.46 -4.70
C GLN A 12 0.98 2.67 -5.20
N ASP A 13 1.93 3.12 -4.38
CA ASP A 13 2.84 4.22 -4.71
C ASP A 13 4.16 3.63 -5.20
N TRP A 14 4.48 3.82 -6.47
CA TRP A 14 5.76 3.42 -7.06
C TRP A 14 6.72 4.59 -7.10
N PHE A 15 7.91 4.37 -6.55
CA PHE A 15 9.01 5.31 -6.56
C PHE A 15 10.18 4.69 -7.32
N THR A 16 10.58 5.34 -8.42
CA THR A 16 11.74 4.93 -9.22
C THR A 16 12.76 6.06 -9.25
N ARG A 17 14.01 5.75 -8.93
CA ARG A 17 15.15 6.66 -9.02
C ARG A 17 15.48 6.87 -10.49
N GLU A 18 15.33 8.10 -10.95
CA GLU A 18 15.67 8.54 -12.30
C GLU A 18 16.66 9.71 -12.20
N SER A 19 17.41 9.95 -13.27
CA SER A 19 18.31 11.11 -13.37
C SER A 19 17.68 12.16 -14.26
N TYR A 20 17.64 13.40 -13.78
CA TYR A 20 17.10 14.51 -14.56
C TYR A 20 17.96 14.75 -15.79
N ARG A 21 17.30 14.78 -16.96
CA ARG A 21 17.91 15.12 -18.24
C ARG A 21 17.23 16.37 -18.76
N THR A 22 18.05 17.34 -19.15
CA THR A 22 17.57 18.55 -19.83
C THR A 22 17.21 18.19 -21.27
N GLU A 23 15.92 18.11 -21.58
CA GLU A 23 15.44 17.89 -22.95
C GLU A 23 15.33 19.22 -23.70
N GLY A 24 15.89 19.27 -24.91
CA GLY A 24 15.67 20.35 -25.88
C GLY A 24 16.58 21.58 -25.77
N ASP A 25 16.40 22.49 -26.74
CA ASP A 25 17.11 23.75 -26.88
C ASP A 25 16.79 24.65 -25.68
N VAL A 26 17.70 24.66 -24.69
CA VAL A 26 17.53 25.45 -23.47
C VAL A 26 17.36 26.90 -23.90
N ALA A 27 16.16 27.46 -23.69
CA ALA A 27 15.85 28.85 -24.01
C ALA A 27 17.03 29.77 -23.63
N GLU A 28 17.40 30.72 -24.51
CA GLU A 28 18.62 31.55 -24.44
C GLU A 28 18.81 32.39 -23.16
N SER A 29 17.91 32.28 -22.18
CA SER A 29 18.04 32.98 -20.90
C SER A 29 19.12 32.34 -20.02
N PHE A 30 19.95 33.19 -19.40
CA PHE A 30 20.97 32.80 -18.43
C PHE A 30 20.42 31.93 -17.28
N LEU A 31 19.19 32.20 -16.85
CA LEU A 31 18.54 31.44 -15.78
C LEU A 31 18.20 30.01 -16.22
N SER A 32 17.71 29.84 -17.45
CA SER A 32 17.41 28.51 -18.01
C SER A 32 18.67 27.66 -18.15
N GLN A 33 19.78 28.25 -18.63
CA GLN A 33 21.07 27.57 -18.74
C GLN A 33 21.66 27.20 -17.38
N SER A 34 21.56 28.10 -16.40
CA SER A 34 22.00 27.85 -15.02
C SER A 34 21.16 26.74 -14.36
N TYR A 35 19.84 26.74 -14.57
CA TYR A 35 18.94 25.68 -14.11
C TYR A 35 19.30 24.34 -14.76
N ALA A 36 19.46 24.33 -16.08
CA ALA A 36 19.82 23.15 -16.84
C ALA A 36 21.13 22.53 -16.32
N GLY A 37 22.18 23.34 -16.18
CA GLY A 37 23.47 22.88 -15.64
C GLY A 37 23.40 22.43 -14.17
N HIS A 38 22.61 23.10 -13.33
CA HIS A 38 22.50 22.75 -11.92
C HIS A 38 21.82 21.39 -11.69
N PHE A 39 20.76 21.09 -12.45
CA PHE A 39 19.94 19.91 -12.26
C PHE A 39 20.32 18.73 -13.16
N ASN A 40 21.14 18.94 -14.19
CA ASN A 40 21.57 17.86 -15.07
C ASN A 40 22.17 16.70 -14.26
N GLU A 41 21.75 15.48 -14.60
CA GLU A 41 22.13 14.20 -13.97
C GLU A 41 21.76 14.04 -12.49
N ARG A 42 21.12 15.03 -11.86
CA ARG A 42 20.71 14.90 -10.46
C ARG A 42 19.65 13.82 -10.32
N PRO A 43 19.82 12.90 -9.34
CA PRO A 43 18.82 11.88 -9.09
C PRO A 43 17.58 12.50 -8.46
N TYR A 44 16.41 12.05 -8.92
CA TYR A 44 15.12 12.33 -8.31
C TYR A 44 14.31 11.04 -8.20
N LEU A 45 13.29 11.05 -7.34
CA LEU A 45 12.32 9.96 -7.27
C LEU A 45 11.13 10.32 -8.14
N ARG A 46 10.93 9.57 -9.21
CA ARG A 46 9.68 9.61 -9.96
C ARG A 46 8.62 8.82 -9.19
N HIS A 47 7.49 9.47 -8.91
CA HIS A 47 6.35 8.85 -8.24
C HIS A 47 5.21 8.60 -9.23
N ARG A 48 4.65 7.39 -9.20
CA ARG A 48 3.39 7.03 -9.87
C ARG A 48 2.49 6.35 -8.85
N CYS A 49 1.24 6.81 -8.74
CA CYS A 49 0.25 6.25 -7.81
C CYS A 49 -0.85 5.51 -8.58
N PHE A 50 -1.10 4.27 -8.20
CA PHE A 50 -2.22 3.48 -8.70
C PHE A 50 -3.22 3.21 -7.59
N LEU A 51 -4.50 3.31 -7.93
CA LEU A 51 -5.59 2.97 -7.04
C LEU A 51 -6.44 1.87 -7.66
N TYR A 52 -6.53 0.75 -6.97
CA TYR A 52 -7.33 -0.40 -7.36
C TYR A 52 -8.51 -0.52 -6.41
N LEU A 53 -9.71 -0.49 -6.97
CA LEU A 53 -10.96 -0.70 -6.24
C LEU A 53 -11.52 -2.04 -6.67
N THR A 54 -11.56 -3.00 -5.76
CA THR A 54 -11.98 -4.37 -6.06
C THR A 54 -13.18 -4.76 -5.23
N LYS A 55 -14.26 -5.19 -5.90
CA LYS A 55 -15.38 -5.85 -5.22
C LYS A 55 -15.03 -7.32 -4.99
N THR A 56 -15.15 -7.76 -3.75
CA THR A 56 -14.97 -9.17 -3.35
C THR A 56 -16.24 -9.74 -2.73
N THR A 57 -16.23 -11.03 -2.42
CA THR A 57 -17.35 -11.73 -1.75
C THR A 57 -17.00 -12.00 -0.28
N ARG A 58 -18.05 -12.18 0.54
CA ARG A 58 -17.90 -12.55 1.97
C ARG A 58 -17.06 -13.81 2.14
N GLU A 59 -17.25 -14.80 1.27
CA GLU A 59 -16.47 -16.04 1.30
C GLU A 59 -15.00 -15.82 0.94
N ARG A 60 -14.70 -15.07 -0.12
CA ARG A 60 -13.31 -14.76 -0.50
C ARG A 60 -12.58 -13.98 0.59
N THR A 61 -13.28 -13.06 1.23
CA THR A 61 -12.75 -12.24 2.34
C THR A 61 -12.40 -13.07 3.57
N ARG A 62 -13.16 -14.15 3.85
CA ARG A 62 -12.93 -15.05 5.00
C ARG A 62 -11.91 -16.15 4.74
N ARG A 63 -11.55 -16.42 3.48
CA ARG A 63 -10.63 -17.50 3.12
C ARG A 63 -9.19 -17.14 3.50
N ARG A 64 -8.50 -18.08 4.15
CA ARG A 64 -7.05 -17.98 4.40
C ARG A 64 -6.30 -18.21 3.08
N SER A 65 -5.18 -17.51 2.89
CA SER A 65 -4.36 -17.50 1.68
C SER A 65 -3.58 -18.79 1.42
N ASP A 66 -3.84 -19.87 2.15
CA ASP A 66 -3.21 -21.18 1.95
C ASP A 66 -3.69 -21.88 0.68
N PHE A 67 -4.71 -21.34 0.02
CA PHE A 67 -5.23 -21.83 -1.25
C PHE A 67 -4.96 -20.80 -2.35
N SER A 68 -3.84 -20.96 -3.05
CA SER A 68 -3.53 -20.21 -4.26
C SER A 68 -4.60 -20.44 -5.32
N THR A 69 -5.22 -19.36 -5.79
CA THR A 69 -6.18 -19.36 -6.91
C THR A 69 -5.59 -19.80 -8.24
N LEU A 70 -4.26 -19.93 -8.35
CA LEU A 70 -3.59 -20.45 -9.55
C LEU A 70 -3.93 -21.91 -9.83
N CYS A 71 -4.48 -22.65 -8.85
CA CYS A 71 -4.89 -24.05 -9.02
C CYS A 71 -6.40 -24.22 -9.32
N ARG A 72 -7.14 -23.16 -9.64
CA ARG A 72 -8.58 -23.25 -10.01
C ARG A 72 -8.80 -23.01 -11.49
N GLY A 73 -9.56 -23.89 -12.14
CA GLY A 73 -10.04 -23.74 -13.53
C GLY A 73 -11.13 -22.66 -13.73
N TYR A 74 -11.42 -21.81 -12.73
CA TYR A 74 -12.36 -20.70 -12.84
C TYR A 74 -11.80 -19.47 -12.09
N ILE A 75 -11.58 -18.37 -12.83
CA ILE A 75 -11.01 -17.12 -12.31
C ILE A 75 -12.06 -16.33 -11.48
N LEU A 76 -13.33 -16.41 -11.88
CA LEU A 76 -14.45 -15.74 -11.23
C LEU A 76 -15.24 -16.74 -10.37
N PRO A 77 -15.55 -16.44 -9.09
CA PRO A 77 -16.51 -17.21 -8.32
C PRO A 77 -17.87 -17.16 -9.01
N LYS A 78 -18.62 -18.25 -8.98
CA LYS A 78 -20.01 -18.30 -9.48
C LYS A 78 -20.96 -17.33 -8.73
N GLU A 79 -20.48 -16.74 -7.63
CA GLU A 79 -21.16 -15.80 -6.73
C GLU A 79 -21.17 -14.33 -7.23
N ILE A 80 -20.65 -14.01 -8.41
CA ILE A 80 -21.01 -12.72 -9.08
C ILE A 80 -22.40 -12.89 -9.72
N THR A 81 -23.37 -13.24 -8.89
CA THR A 81 -24.78 -13.45 -9.28
C THR A 81 -25.62 -12.24 -8.89
N ASP A 82 -25.12 -11.41 -7.96
CA ASP A 82 -25.76 -10.18 -7.52
C ASP A 82 -25.30 -8.98 -8.36
N TRP A 83 -25.98 -8.78 -9.49
CA TRP A 83 -25.76 -7.63 -10.37
C TRP A 83 -26.06 -6.29 -9.70
N ASP A 84 -27.01 -6.25 -8.76
CA ASP A 84 -27.35 -5.03 -8.03
C ASP A 84 -26.18 -4.57 -7.15
N ALA A 85 -25.49 -5.50 -6.48
CA ALA A 85 -24.27 -5.17 -5.73
C ALA A 85 -23.12 -4.68 -6.63
N VAL A 86 -23.02 -5.18 -7.86
CA VAL A 86 -22.01 -4.70 -8.83
C VAL A 86 -22.35 -3.29 -9.30
N VAL A 87 -23.61 -3.02 -9.63
CA VAL A 87 -24.07 -1.67 -10.05
C VAL A 87 -23.82 -0.66 -8.93
N LYS A 88 -24.24 -0.96 -7.70
CA LYS A 88 -23.97 -0.09 -6.53
C LYS A 88 -22.49 0.16 -6.29
N PHE A 89 -21.64 -0.84 -6.52
CA PHE A 89 -20.19 -0.68 -6.42
C PHE A 89 -19.67 0.28 -7.49
N LEU A 90 -20.07 0.10 -8.76
CA LEU A 90 -19.65 0.97 -9.85
C LEU A 90 -20.13 2.42 -9.65
N GLU A 91 -21.37 2.62 -9.22
CA GLU A 91 -21.91 3.96 -8.87
C GLU A 91 -21.09 4.62 -7.75
N ALA A 92 -20.72 3.86 -6.71
CA ALA A 92 -19.89 4.37 -5.63
C ALA A 92 -18.47 4.73 -6.10
N VAL A 93 -17.90 3.96 -7.04
CA VAL A 93 -16.60 4.23 -7.66
C VAL A 93 -16.64 5.49 -8.55
N GLU A 94 -17.69 5.66 -9.34
CA GLU A 94 -17.87 6.86 -10.17
C GLU A 94 -18.05 8.11 -9.31
N GLN A 95 -18.82 8.01 -8.23
CA GLN A 95 -18.97 9.10 -7.27
C GLN A 95 -17.62 9.46 -6.62
N PHE A 96 -16.81 8.45 -6.29
CA PHE A 96 -15.45 8.64 -5.75
C PHE A 96 -14.55 9.40 -6.73
N GLU A 97 -14.48 8.92 -7.96
CA GLU A 97 -13.67 9.52 -9.02
C GLU A 97 -14.07 10.98 -9.23
N ARG A 98 -15.38 11.26 -9.29
CA ARG A 98 -15.91 12.61 -9.44
C ARG A 98 -15.51 13.52 -8.28
N ILE A 99 -15.71 13.10 -7.04
CA ILE A 99 -15.35 13.90 -5.86
C ILE A 99 -13.86 14.22 -5.84
N MET A 100 -13.02 13.23 -6.15
CA MET A 100 -11.57 13.43 -6.17
C MET A 100 -11.14 14.39 -7.27
N ASN A 101 -11.72 14.28 -8.47
CA ASN A 101 -11.46 15.20 -9.58
C ASN A 101 -11.99 16.62 -9.31
N ASP A 102 -13.18 16.75 -8.71
CA ASP A 102 -13.80 18.02 -8.37
C ASP A 102 -13.02 18.78 -7.29
N SER A 103 -12.21 18.09 -6.47
CA SER A 103 -11.34 18.72 -5.46
C SER A 103 -10.26 19.64 -6.04
N GLY A 104 -9.90 19.48 -7.32
CA GLY A 104 -8.85 20.24 -7.99
C GLY A 104 -7.41 19.93 -7.53
N HIS A 105 -7.23 19.16 -6.46
CA HIS A 105 -5.92 18.79 -5.93
C HIS A 105 -5.34 17.53 -6.58
N VAL A 106 -6.20 16.62 -7.05
CA VAL A 106 -5.82 15.33 -7.64
C VAL A 106 -6.64 15.10 -8.90
N ARG A 107 -6.02 14.47 -9.91
CA ARG A 107 -6.73 13.97 -11.10
C ARG A 107 -6.64 12.46 -11.15
N MET A 108 -7.78 11.79 -11.21
CA MET A 108 -7.90 10.36 -11.43
C MET A 108 -8.19 10.10 -12.90
N LYS A 109 -7.51 9.09 -13.47
CA LYS A 109 -7.76 8.56 -14.80
C LYS A 109 -7.95 7.06 -14.67
N ARG A 110 -9.11 6.55 -15.08
CA ARG A 110 -9.36 5.11 -15.19
C ARG A 110 -8.46 4.50 -16.25
N LEU A 111 -7.73 3.44 -15.87
CA LEU A 111 -6.92 2.66 -16.80
C LEU A 111 -7.79 1.75 -17.67
N ARG A 112 -7.46 1.68 -18.96
CA ARG A 112 -8.06 0.77 -19.94
C ARG A 112 -7.45 -0.63 -19.84
N THR A 113 -8.11 -1.62 -20.41
CA THR A 113 -7.61 -3.00 -20.45
C THR A 113 -6.23 -3.10 -21.09
N GLU A 114 -5.99 -2.36 -22.18
CA GLU A 114 -4.69 -2.27 -22.86
C GLU A 114 -3.59 -1.70 -21.96
N GLU A 115 -3.91 -0.70 -21.13
CA GLU A 115 -2.94 -0.12 -20.18
C GLU A 115 -2.62 -1.07 -19.01
N LEU A 116 -3.50 -2.02 -18.72
CA LEU A 116 -3.30 -3.03 -17.68
C LEU A 116 -2.52 -4.24 -18.19
N VAL A 117 -2.98 -4.84 -19.29
CA VAL A 117 -2.42 -6.09 -19.85
C VAL A 117 -1.23 -5.82 -20.75
N GLY A 118 -1.25 -4.71 -21.50
CA GLY A 118 -0.27 -4.41 -22.54
C GLY A 118 -0.86 -4.59 -23.94
N THR A 119 -0.10 -4.10 -24.91
CA THR A 119 -0.32 -4.31 -26.35
C THR A 119 0.93 -4.99 -26.94
N GLU A 120 0.90 -5.34 -28.23
CA GLU A 120 2.09 -5.90 -28.90
C GLU A 120 3.30 -4.95 -28.85
N ASP A 121 3.04 -3.64 -28.88
CA ASP A 121 4.08 -2.61 -28.96
C ASP A 121 4.47 -2.01 -27.59
N SER A 122 3.61 -2.12 -26.58
CA SER A 122 3.81 -1.41 -25.31
C SER A 122 3.41 -2.25 -24.09
N PRO A 123 4.25 -2.27 -23.04
CA PRO A 123 3.96 -3.10 -21.88
C PRO A 123 2.84 -2.56 -21.00
N GLY A 124 2.02 -3.49 -20.52
CA GLY A 124 0.96 -3.20 -19.55
C GLY A 124 1.48 -2.99 -18.14
N LEU A 125 0.62 -2.50 -17.25
CA LEU A 125 0.93 -2.34 -15.83
C LEU A 125 1.38 -3.65 -15.15
N PHE A 126 0.79 -4.79 -15.54
CA PHE A 126 1.17 -6.09 -14.97
C PHE A 126 2.59 -6.49 -15.38
N GLU A 127 2.95 -6.30 -16.64
CA GLU A 127 4.29 -6.59 -17.15
C GLU A 127 5.32 -5.66 -16.49
N LYS A 128 5.00 -4.36 -16.39
CA LYS A 128 5.81 -3.38 -15.66
C LYS A 128 6.03 -3.77 -14.20
N TYR A 129 5.01 -4.30 -13.53
CA TYR A 129 5.10 -4.72 -12.13
C TYR A 129 5.99 -5.96 -11.98
N LEU A 130 5.80 -6.95 -12.85
CA LEU A 130 6.58 -8.18 -12.82
C LEU A 130 8.05 -7.95 -13.18
N ALA A 131 8.34 -7.01 -14.06
CA ALA A 131 9.71 -6.59 -14.41
C ALA A 131 10.28 -5.52 -13.46
N LEU A 132 9.47 -4.94 -12.57
CA LEU A 132 9.80 -3.79 -11.72
C LEU A 132 10.43 -2.64 -12.52
N GLU A 133 9.81 -2.32 -13.65
CA GLU A 133 10.29 -1.33 -14.59
C GLU A 133 9.15 -0.45 -15.08
N MET A 134 9.33 0.86 -15.01
CA MET A 134 8.31 1.84 -15.35
C MET A 134 8.47 2.46 -16.74
N GLU A 135 9.55 2.11 -17.44
CA GLU A 135 9.78 2.59 -18.79
C GLU A 135 8.72 2.02 -19.75
N ASP A 136 8.29 2.83 -20.70
CA ASP A 136 7.30 2.44 -21.72
C ASP A 136 7.96 1.65 -22.87
N ARG A 137 9.10 1.01 -22.60
CA ARG A 137 9.80 0.10 -23.51
C ARG A 137 9.39 -1.34 -23.21
N PRO A 138 9.24 -2.21 -24.23
CA PRO A 138 8.95 -3.62 -23.98
C PRO A 138 10.01 -4.20 -23.02
N PRO A 139 9.61 -4.71 -21.85
CA PRO A 139 10.54 -5.20 -20.86
C PRO A 139 11.22 -6.45 -21.41
N VAL A 140 12.52 -6.58 -21.13
CA VAL A 140 13.19 -7.86 -21.34
C VAL A 140 12.58 -8.86 -20.37
N LEU A 141 12.12 -10.01 -20.86
CA LEU A 141 11.64 -11.09 -20.00
C LEU A 141 12.76 -11.50 -19.05
N GLN A 142 12.49 -11.38 -17.75
CA GLN A 142 13.44 -11.66 -16.68
C GLN A 142 12.94 -12.82 -15.82
N ASP A 143 13.88 -13.63 -15.35
CA ASP A 143 13.56 -14.72 -14.43
C ASP A 143 13.16 -14.17 -13.06
N ILE A 144 12.06 -14.70 -12.50
CA ILE A 144 11.62 -14.36 -11.15
C ILE A 144 12.01 -15.51 -10.21
N CYS A 145 12.89 -15.22 -9.26
CA CYS A 145 13.29 -16.15 -8.20
C CYS A 145 12.58 -15.74 -6.91
N LEU A 146 11.75 -16.64 -6.37
CA LEU A 146 10.97 -16.41 -5.15
C LEU A 146 11.44 -17.33 -4.01
N ASP A 147 12.74 -17.34 -3.73
CA ASP A 147 13.28 -18.11 -2.63
C ASP A 147 13.25 -17.31 -1.32
N PRO A 148 12.96 -17.94 -0.16
CA PRO A 148 12.97 -17.30 1.16
C PRO A 148 14.26 -16.51 1.48
N GLU A 149 15.40 -16.99 0.98
CA GLU A 149 16.70 -16.34 1.20
C GLU A 149 17.04 -15.28 0.14
N ARG A 150 16.52 -15.41 -1.08
CA ARG A 150 16.92 -14.59 -2.24
C ARG A 150 15.75 -14.38 -3.19
N MET A 151 15.05 -13.27 -3.01
CA MET A 151 14.09 -12.79 -3.99
C MET A 151 14.77 -11.90 -5.03
N ARG A 152 14.56 -12.21 -6.30
CA ARG A 152 15.04 -11.40 -7.41
C ARG A 152 14.10 -11.45 -8.61
N VAL A 153 14.14 -10.38 -9.39
CA VAL A 153 13.54 -10.27 -10.73
C VAL A 153 14.69 -9.89 -11.66
N GLY A 154 15.16 -10.83 -12.47
CA GLY A 154 16.39 -10.69 -13.24
C GLY A 154 17.57 -10.40 -12.31
N ASP A 155 18.22 -9.26 -12.52
CA ASP A 155 19.33 -8.78 -11.68
C ASP A 155 18.87 -8.00 -10.45
N LYS A 156 17.60 -7.55 -10.43
CA LYS A 156 17.03 -6.74 -9.35
C LYS A 156 16.79 -7.61 -8.14
N ARG A 157 17.53 -7.39 -7.07
CA ARG A 157 17.35 -8.07 -5.78
C ARG A 157 16.31 -7.34 -4.95
N LEU A 158 15.46 -8.10 -4.28
CA LEU A 158 14.27 -7.58 -3.60
C LEU A 158 14.39 -7.67 -2.09
N CYS A 159 13.79 -6.71 -1.41
CA CYS A 159 13.57 -6.73 0.02
C CYS A 159 12.13 -6.31 0.33
N LEU A 160 11.41 -7.15 1.07
CA LEU A 160 10.03 -6.88 1.48
C LEU A 160 9.96 -6.63 3.00
N HIS A 161 9.35 -5.52 3.37
CA HIS A 161 8.93 -5.23 4.75
C HIS A 161 7.42 -5.23 4.83
N VAL A 162 6.88 -5.89 5.85
CA VAL A 162 5.43 -6.04 6.04
C VAL A 162 5.02 -5.45 7.38
N LEU A 163 4.00 -4.61 7.35
CA LEU A 163 3.27 -4.12 8.52
C LEU A 163 1.87 -4.75 8.49
N SER A 164 1.66 -5.78 9.31
CA SER A 164 0.39 -6.51 9.39
C SER A 164 -0.10 -6.72 10.81
N ASP A 165 0.73 -6.44 11.80
CA ASP A 165 0.41 -6.63 13.21
C ASP A 165 0.12 -5.28 13.86
N THR A 166 -0.88 -5.24 14.75
CA THR A 166 -1.22 -4.03 15.50
C THR A 166 -0.13 -3.68 16.51
N GLU A 167 0.60 -4.69 17.01
CA GLU A 167 1.76 -4.52 17.88
C GLU A 167 2.97 -3.89 17.16
N ASP A 168 3.01 -3.98 15.81
CA ASP A 168 4.09 -3.39 15.01
C ASP A 168 3.80 -1.91 14.66
N LEU A 169 2.64 -1.38 15.03
CA LEU A 169 2.24 0.01 14.80
C LEU A 169 2.48 0.88 16.05
N PRO A 170 2.66 2.21 15.88
CA PRO A 170 2.76 3.10 17.02
C PRO A 170 1.45 3.13 17.82
N ALA A 171 1.56 3.51 19.10
CA ALA A 171 0.41 3.63 20.01
C ALA A 171 -0.70 4.59 19.51
N SER A 172 -0.32 5.56 18.68
CA SER A 172 -1.27 6.41 17.97
C SER A 172 -0.81 6.66 16.55
N VAL A 173 -1.78 6.72 15.63
CA VAL A 173 -1.58 7.06 14.23
C VAL A 173 -2.34 8.35 13.93
N ALA A 174 -1.76 9.19 13.08
CA ALA A 174 -2.37 10.42 12.58
C ALA A 174 -2.34 10.40 11.05
N THR A 175 -3.11 11.28 10.43
CA THR A 175 -3.10 11.47 8.96
C THR A 175 -1.76 12.02 8.47
N ASP A 176 -1.20 12.93 9.26
CA ASP A 176 -0.04 13.75 8.93
C ASP A 176 0.83 13.97 10.16
N ARG A 177 2.08 14.34 9.91
CA ARG A 177 3.12 14.61 10.90
C ARG A 177 3.90 15.84 10.48
N ARG A 178 4.28 16.63 11.48
CA ARG A 178 5.15 17.79 11.29
C ARG A 178 6.53 17.32 10.85
N TYR A 179 7.01 17.86 9.72
CA TYR A 179 8.34 17.60 9.22
C TYR A 179 9.28 18.72 9.65
N GLU A 180 10.00 18.49 10.75
CA GLU A 180 10.83 19.48 11.42
C GLU A 180 11.86 20.14 10.50
N ARG A 181 12.43 19.40 9.53
CA ARG A 181 13.48 19.94 8.64
C ARG A 181 13.00 21.05 7.69
N LEU A 182 11.70 21.13 7.41
CA LEU A 182 11.09 22.17 6.59
C LEU A 182 10.08 23.02 7.37
N SER A 183 9.98 22.80 8.67
CA SER A 183 9.14 23.60 9.56
C SER A 183 9.99 24.69 10.21
N THR A 184 9.36 25.80 10.56
CA THR A 184 9.97 26.89 11.32
C THR A 184 9.12 27.18 12.55
N ASP A 185 9.60 28.04 13.46
CA ASP A 185 8.81 28.49 14.62
C ASP A 185 7.49 29.18 14.22
N ARG A 186 7.37 29.62 12.97
CA ARG A 186 6.20 30.36 12.45
C ARG A 186 5.40 29.58 11.40
N SER A 187 5.86 28.42 10.95
CA SER A 187 5.21 27.67 9.87
C SER A 187 5.46 26.18 9.97
N ASP A 188 4.39 25.40 9.94
CA ASP A 188 4.48 23.95 9.98
C ASP A 188 4.39 23.36 8.58
N CYS A 189 5.38 22.54 8.22
CA CYS A 189 5.34 21.72 7.02
C CYS A 189 4.83 20.34 7.42
N MET A 190 3.57 20.04 7.11
CA MET A 190 2.96 18.75 7.41
C MET A 190 3.16 17.77 6.25
N LEU A 191 3.65 16.58 6.55
CA LEU A 191 3.76 15.48 5.60
C LEU A 191 2.86 14.34 6.03
N SER A 192 2.46 13.47 5.10
CA SER A 192 1.70 12.26 5.44
C SER A 192 2.44 11.42 6.49
N PHE A 193 1.71 10.75 7.38
CA PHE A 193 2.28 9.80 8.34
C PHE A 193 3.20 8.76 7.68
N ALA A 194 2.87 8.31 6.46
CA ALA A 194 3.65 7.36 5.68
C ALA A 194 4.78 7.99 4.84
N ALA A 195 5.06 9.29 4.98
CA ALA A 195 6.13 9.97 4.25
C ALA A 195 7.52 9.32 4.43
N PRO A 196 7.92 8.80 5.61
CA PRO A 196 9.19 8.11 5.79
C PRO A 196 9.41 6.95 4.81
N VAL A 197 8.36 6.16 4.53
CA VAL A 197 8.42 4.98 3.63
C VAL A 197 7.93 5.26 2.21
N GLY A 198 7.58 6.52 1.91
CA GLY A 198 7.23 6.98 0.58
C GLY A 198 8.25 8.01 0.11
N LEU A 199 7.87 9.30 0.21
CA LEU A 199 8.68 10.41 -0.32
C LEU A 199 10.10 10.49 0.24
N LEU A 200 10.31 10.12 1.50
CA LEU A 200 11.62 10.26 2.17
C LEU A 200 12.54 9.04 2.00
N LEU A 201 12.04 7.95 1.41
CA LEU A 201 12.81 6.75 1.16
C LEU A 201 13.50 6.86 -0.21
N SER A 202 14.79 7.20 -0.21
CA SER A 202 15.58 7.50 -1.42
C SER A 202 16.08 6.25 -2.18
N CYS A 203 15.20 5.30 -2.44
CA CYS A 203 15.52 4.09 -3.22
C CYS A 203 14.38 3.69 -4.16
N ASN A 204 14.63 2.73 -5.04
CA ASN A 204 13.56 2.13 -5.83
C ASN A 204 12.67 1.29 -4.91
N HIS A 205 11.40 1.68 -4.79
CA HIS A 205 10.47 0.95 -3.94
C HIS A 205 9.02 1.16 -4.35
N ILE A 206 8.19 0.25 -3.88
CA ILE A 206 6.74 0.28 -3.97
C ILE A 206 6.19 0.23 -2.56
N TYR A 207 5.37 1.23 -2.22
CA TYR A 207 4.60 1.23 -1.00
C TYR A 207 3.15 0.85 -1.31
N SER A 208 2.71 -0.29 -0.76
CA SER A 208 1.39 -0.86 -1.00
C SER A 208 0.55 -0.78 0.26
N GLN A 209 -0.65 -0.20 0.15
CA GLN A 209 -1.61 0.00 1.22
C GLN A 209 -2.93 -0.65 0.86
N TYR A 210 -3.33 -1.67 1.61
CA TYR A 210 -4.57 -2.40 1.43
C TYR A 210 -5.52 -2.07 2.57
N VAL A 211 -6.71 -1.61 2.23
CA VAL A 211 -7.81 -1.39 3.17
C VAL A 211 -8.96 -2.32 2.79
N PHE A 212 -9.26 -3.26 3.67
CA PHE A 212 -10.36 -4.19 3.51
C PHE A 212 -11.58 -3.64 4.25
N ILE A 213 -12.62 -3.36 3.47
CA ILE A 213 -13.92 -2.88 3.94
C ILE A 213 -14.83 -4.09 4.01
N ASP A 214 -15.04 -4.61 5.21
CA ASP A 214 -15.87 -5.76 5.48
C ASP A 214 -17.25 -5.32 6.00
N ASP A 215 -18.04 -6.27 6.51
CA ASP A 215 -19.29 -5.95 7.19
C ASP A 215 -19.01 -5.41 8.59
N ALA A 216 -19.16 -4.09 8.73
CA ALA A 216 -18.93 -3.38 9.98
C ALA A 216 -19.83 -3.86 11.12
N GLN A 217 -21.10 -4.20 10.85
CA GLN A 217 -22.02 -4.66 11.89
C GLN A 217 -21.58 -6.02 12.43
N GLU A 218 -21.19 -6.92 11.54
CA GLU A 218 -20.68 -8.23 11.93
C GLU A 218 -19.37 -8.12 12.73
N ILE A 219 -18.46 -7.22 12.33
CA ILE A 219 -17.21 -6.99 13.05
C ILE A 219 -17.48 -6.45 14.46
N LEU A 220 -18.32 -5.43 14.61
CA LEU A 220 -18.65 -4.84 15.90
C LEU A 220 -19.32 -5.85 16.83
N GLN A 221 -20.30 -6.63 16.34
CA GLN A 221 -20.92 -7.70 17.12
C GLN A 221 -19.91 -8.76 17.59
N GLN A 222 -18.96 -9.12 16.72
CA GLN A 222 -17.92 -10.07 17.08
C GLN A 222 -16.93 -9.49 18.10
N MET A 223 -16.60 -8.20 17.99
CA MET A 223 -15.76 -7.48 18.95
C MET A 223 -16.45 -7.37 20.31
N GLU A 224 -17.73 -7.01 20.38
CA GLU A 224 -18.51 -6.99 21.63
C GLU A 224 -18.54 -8.37 22.31
N LYS A 225 -18.73 -9.44 21.54
CA LYS A 225 -18.68 -10.81 22.06
C LYS A 225 -17.30 -11.14 22.61
N THR A 226 -16.25 -10.69 21.92
CA THR A 226 -14.86 -10.93 22.35
C THR A 226 -14.54 -10.13 23.61
N SER A 227 -14.97 -8.86 23.69
CA SER A 227 -14.87 -8.01 24.88
C SER A 227 -15.54 -8.69 26.09
N ARG A 228 -16.80 -9.11 25.97
CA ARG A 228 -17.52 -9.86 27.02
C ARG A 228 -16.78 -11.11 27.49
N ASN A 229 -16.15 -11.85 26.56
CA ASN A 229 -15.31 -12.99 26.91
C ASN A 229 -14.06 -12.58 27.69
N MET A 230 -13.35 -11.52 27.26
CA MET A 230 -12.18 -10.99 27.97
C MET A 230 -12.56 -10.52 29.38
N LEU A 231 -13.73 -9.89 29.56
CA LEU A 231 -14.25 -9.50 30.87
C LEU A 231 -14.43 -10.69 31.80
N SER A 232 -15.03 -11.79 31.31
CA SER A 232 -15.22 -12.98 32.14
C SER A 232 -13.91 -13.65 32.56
N LEU A 233 -12.86 -13.53 31.75
CA LEU A 233 -11.52 -14.06 32.01
C LEU A 233 -10.56 -13.05 32.66
N SER A 234 -10.98 -11.80 32.86
CA SER A 234 -10.15 -10.70 33.39
C SER A 234 -9.65 -10.96 34.82
N ARG A 235 -10.45 -11.66 35.62
CA ARG A 235 -10.09 -12.07 36.99
C ARG A 235 -8.86 -12.99 37.04
N TYR A 236 -8.59 -13.72 35.95
CA TYR A 236 -7.50 -14.68 35.86
C TYR A 236 -6.28 -14.14 35.08
N SER A 237 -6.41 -13.00 34.41
CA SER A 237 -5.33 -12.41 33.61
C SER A 237 -5.47 -10.89 33.55
N ARG A 238 -4.45 -10.19 34.09
CA ARG A 238 -4.33 -8.73 33.98
C ARG A 238 -4.27 -8.26 32.52
N SER A 239 -3.68 -9.05 31.63
CA SER A 239 -3.65 -8.74 30.19
C SER A 239 -5.05 -8.75 29.57
N ASN A 240 -5.93 -9.66 30.00
CA ASN A 240 -7.33 -9.66 29.53
C ASN A 240 -8.11 -8.45 30.04
N ALA A 241 -7.81 -7.97 31.25
CA ALA A 241 -8.44 -6.76 31.79
C ALA A 241 -8.07 -5.52 30.96
N VAL A 242 -6.80 -5.36 30.60
CA VAL A 242 -6.33 -4.25 29.75
C VAL A 242 -6.90 -4.34 28.33
N ASN A 243 -6.87 -5.53 27.71
CA ASN A 243 -7.41 -5.71 26.36
C ASN A 243 -8.93 -5.47 26.30
N HIS A 244 -9.67 -5.82 27.36
CA HIS A 244 -11.09 -5.49 27.49
C HIS A 244 -11.31 -3.97 27.51
N GLU A 245 -10.55 -3.24 28.32
CA GLU A 245 -10.65 -1.77 28.39
C GLU A 245 -10.39 -1.13 27.03
N TRP A 246 -9.37 -1.57 26.30
CA TRP A 246 -9.10 -1.08 24.94
C TRP A 246 -10.21 -1.45 23.95
N ALA A 247 -10.78 -2.65 24.06
CA ALA A 247 -11.88 -3.07 23.20
C ALA A 247 -13.15 -2.23 23.44
N GLU A 248 -13.49 -1.93 24.70
CA GLU A 248 -14.62 -1.05 25.03
C GLU A 248 -14.38 0.39 24.55
N MET A 249 -13.18 0.94 24.76
CA MET A 249 -12.84 2.27 24.24
C MET A 249 -13.01 2.35 22.71
N PHE A 250 -12.55 1.33 21.99
CA PHE A 250 -12.73 1.24 20.53
C PHE A 250 -14.21 1.17 20.13
N LEU A 251 -15.00 0.35 20.83
CA LEU A 251 -16.43 0.22 20.57
C LEU A 251 -17.17 1.53 20.83
N ASP A 252 -16.87 2.21 21.94
CA ASP A 252 -17.47 3.49 22.30
C ASP A 252 -17.13 4.58 21.27
N GLU A 253 -15.88 4.65 20.83
CA GLU A 253 -15.45 5.61 19.81
C GLU A 253 -16.12 5.32 18.45
N ALA A 254 -16.18 4.05 18.04
CA ALA A 254 -16.84 3.64 16.82
C ALA A 254 -18.33 4.01 16.80
N HIS A 255 -19.05 3.80 17.92
CA HIS A 255 -20.45 4.18 18.04
C HIS A 255 -20.64 5.71 18.10
N THR A 256 -19.83 6.41 18.87
CA THR A 256 -19.98 7.86 19.11
C THR A 256 -19.66 8.67 17.86
N GLN A 257 -18.59 8.32 17.15
CA GLN A 257 -18.13 9.04 15.96
C GLN A 257 -18.68 8.44 14.65
N GLY A 258 -19.39 7.31 14.71
CA GLY A 258 -19.90 6.61 13.53
C GLY A 258 -18.79 6.06 12.62
N LEU A 259 -17.65 5.70 13.20
CA LEU A 259 -16.50 5.17 12.46
C LEU A 259 -16.75 3.71 12.03
N LEU A 260 -16.13 3.32 10.93
CA LEU A 260 -16.24 1.97 10.40
C LEU A 260 -14.95 1.21 10.70
N PRO A 261 -15.02 0.05 11.37
CA PRO A 261 -13.85 -0.80 11.52
C PRO A 261 -13.42 -1.32 10.15
N VAL A 262 -12.13 -1.18 9.86
CA VAL A 262 -11.51 -1.68 8.63
C VAL A 262 -10.29 -2.51 8.99
N ARG A 263 -9.92 -3.47 8.14
CA ARG A 263 -8.62 -4.14 8.26
C ARG A 263 -7.64 -3.45 7.32
N CYS A 264 -6.43 -3.23 7.79
CA CYS A 264 -5.37 -2.61 7.00
C CYS A 264 -4.18 -3.58 6.86
N HIS A 265 -3.52 -3.55 5.71
CA HIS A 265 -2.23 -4.19 5.51
C HIS A 265 -1.35 -3.26 4.69
N CYS A 266 -0.13 -3.03 5.16
CA CYS A 266 0.84 -2.21 4.44
C CYS A 266 2.12 -3.02 4.19
N ASN A 267 2.74 -2.82 3.04
CA ASN A 267 4.05 -3.38 2.77
C ASN A 267 4.91 -2.43 1.93
N VAL A 268 6.23 -2.58 2.07
CA VAL A 268 7.23 -1.85 1.30
C VAL A 268 8.08 -2.88 0.58
N LEU A 269 7.99 -2.89 -0.75
CA LEU A 269 8.85 -3.68 -1.62
C LEU A 269 9.94 -2.77 -2.19
N ALA A 270 11.18 -2.94 -1.75
CA ALA A 270 12.32 -2.19 -2.26
C ALA A 270 13.24 -3.09 -3.08
N TRP A 271 13.95 -2.52 -4.06
CA TRP A 271 14.91 -3.28 -4.87
C TRP A 271 16.16 -2.48 -5.23
N ALA A 272 17.21 -3.22 -5.54
CA ALA A 272 18.48 -2.72 -6.05
C ALA A 272 19.13 -3.72 -7.01
N ASP A 273 20.03 -3.22 -7.85
CA ASP A 273 20.76 -4.03 -8.82
C ASP A 273 21.98 -4.74 -8.17
N ASP A 274 22.51 -4.17 -7.09
CA ASP A 274 23.65 -4.72 -6.35
C ASP A 274 23.31 -5.22 -4.93
N GLY A 275 24.06 -6.23 -4.46
CA GLY A 275 23.88 -6.81 -3.15
C GLY A 275 24.28 -5.91 -1.98
N GLU A 276 25.29 -5.05 -2.14
CA GLU A 276 25.66 -4.06 -1.12
C GLU A 276 24.64 -2.93 -1.05
N GLU A 277 24.17 -2.44 -2.20
CA GLU A 277 23.10 -1.44 -2.27
C GLU A 277 21.82 -1.97 -1.60
N LEU A 278 21.45 -3.23 -1.86
CA LEU A 278 20.30 -3.86 -1.19
C LEU A 278 20.44 -3.89 0.33
N ARG A 279 21.65 -4.16 0.86
CA ARG A 279 21.88 -4.15 2.32
C ARG A 279 21.68 -2.76 2.90
N ARG A 280 22.14 -1.71 2.20
CA ARG A 280 21.91 -0.32 2.61
C ARG A 280 20.42 0.02 2.59
N ILE A 281 19.73 -0.25 1.47
CA ILE A 281 18.29 -0.03 1.32
C ILE A 281 17.49 -0.74 2.39
N LYS A 282 17.87 -1.97 2.74
CA LYS A 282 17.21 -2.73 3.81
C LYS A 282 17.33 -2.02 5.16
N ASN A 283 18.51 -1.53 5.51
CA ASN A 283 18.73 -0.80 6.75
C ASN A 283 18.01 0.56 6.74
N ASP A 284 18.03 1.26 5.61
CA ASP A 284 17.37 2.55 5.45
C ASP A 284 15.85 2.39 5.56
N THR A 285 15.27 1.38 4.91
CA THR A 285 13.83 1.08 5.01
C THR A 285 13.44 0.74 6.44
N GLY A 286 14.24 -0.08 7.15
CA GLY A 286 14.02 -0.38 8.56
C GLY A 286 14.08 0.86 9.45
N SER A 287 15.02 1.77 9.17
CA SER A 287 15.17 3.04 9.89
C SER A 287 13.98 3.99 9.63
N GLN A 288 13.49 4.08 8.39
CA GLN A 288 12.31 4.87 8.04
C GLN A 288 11.03 4.32 8.68
N LEU A 289 10.88 2.99 8.74
CA LEU A 289 9.78 2.35 9.47
C LEU A 289 9.84 2.67 10.97
N ALA A 290 11.03 2.65 11.57
CA ALA A 290 11.22 3.05 12.96
C ALA A 290 10.88 4.54 13.19
N LEU A 291 11.15 5.43 12.23
CA LEU A 291 10.74 6.85 12.29
C LEU A 291 9.22 7.02 12.26
N MET A 292 8.49 6.12 11.59
CA MET A 292 7.02 6.06 11.70
C MET A 292 6.54 5.58 13.07
N GLY A 293 7.45 5.09 13.92
CA GLY A 293 7.12 4.43 15.19
C GLY A 293 6.67 2.98 15.00
N CYS A 294 6.90 2.41 13.81
CA CYS A 294 6.57 1.02 13.51
C CYS A 294 7.77 0.10 13.80
N VAL A 295 7.49 -1.14 14.18
CA VAL A 295 8.52 -2.17 14.35
C VAL A 295 8.78 -2.85 12.99
N PRO A 296 9.97 -2.69 12.39
CA PRO A 296 10.23 -3.26 11.07
C PRO A 296 10.36 -4.77 11.15
N ARG A 297 9.39 -5.51 10.59
CA ARG A 297 9.51 -6.96 10.36
C ARG A 297 10.03 -7.24 8.96
N HIS A 298 11.23 -7.78 8.88
CA HIS A 298 11.76 -8.30 7.64
C HIS A 298 11.15 -9.66 7.35
N ASN A 299 10.39 -9.75 6.26
CA ASN A 299 9.69 -10.99 5.94
C ASN A 299 10.59 -11.87 5.07
N THR A 300 11.20 -12.90 5.66
CA THR A 300 12.04 -13.88 4.94
C THR A 300 11.28 -15.15 4.56
N VAL A 301 10.18 -15.48 5.24
CA VAL A 301 9.48 -16.77 5.08
C VAL A 301 8.27 -16.67 4.15
N ASP A 302 7.52 -15.56 4.19
CA ASP A 302 6.32 -15.35 3.36
C ASP A 302 6.43 -14.33 2.20
N PRO A 303 7.61 -13.84 1.78
CA PRO A 303 7.63 -12.76 0.80
C PRO A 303 7.15 -13.17 -0.62
N PRO A 304 7.24 -14.44 -1.11
CA PRO A 304 6.61 -14.86 -2.37
C PRO A 304 5.08 -14.68 -2.35
N ARG A 305 4.45 -14.98 -1.21
CA ARG A 305 2.99 -14.93 -1.05
C ARG A 305 2.49 -13.49 -1.00
N THR A 306 3.28 -12.59 -0.42
CA THR A 306 2.88 -11.19 -0.26
C THR A 306 3.09 -10.38 -1.54
N LEU A 307 4.15 -10.68 -2.29
CA LEU A 307 4.46 -10.06 -3.60
C LEU A 307 3.36 -10.33 -4.64
N LEU A 308 2.74 -11.51 -4.59
CA LEU A 308 1.73 -11.98 -5.55
C LEU A 308 0.28 -11.82 -5.07
N VAL A 309 0.00 -11.79 -3.75
CA VAL A 309 -1.37 -11.98 -3.23
C VAL A 309 -1.81 -10.87 -2.25
N GLY A 310 -0.96 -9.93 -1.84
CA GLY A 310 -1.36 -8.86 -0.91
C GLY A 310 -1.92 -9.41 0.41
N HIS A 311 -1.10 -10.19 1.12
CA HIS A 311 -1.54 -10.96 2.28
C HIS A 311 -1.71 -10.11 3.55
N SER A 312 -2.93 -9.98 4.08
CA SER A 312 -3.10 -9.60 5.49
C SER A 312 -2.94 -10.84 6.38
N ARG A 313 -1.88 -10.91 7.19
CA ARG A 313 -1.97 -11.70 8.43
C ARG A 313 -3.16 -11.15 9.22
N LYS A 314 -3.88 -12.03 9.92
CA LYS A 314 -4.95 -11.59 10.82
C LYS A 314 -4.35 -10.55 11.78
N CYS A 315 -4.70 -9.26 11.60
CA CYS A 315 -4.70 -8.33 12.71
C CYS A 315 -5.58 -8.98 13.78
N ARG A 316 -4.95 -9.39 14.88
CA ARG A 316 -5.69 -9.61 16.11
C ARG A 316 -5.91 -8.27 16.78
#